data_AF-A0A967H2X8-F1
#
_entry.id   AF-A0A967H2X8-F1
#
_cell.length_a   1.000
_cell.length_b   1.000
_cell.length_c   1.000
_cell.angle_alpha   90.00
_cell.angle_beta   90.00
_cell.angle_gamma   90.00
#
_symmetry.space_group_name_H-M   'P 1'
#
loop_
_entity.id
_entity.type
_entity.pdbx_description
1 polymer ?
#
loop_
_entity_poly.entity_id
_entity_poly.type
_entity_poly.pdbx_seq_one_letter_code
_entity_poly.pdbx_strand_id
1 'polypeptide(L)' 'MEQEGIAHTRGKPYHPMTQGKIERYHRSMKNILLLENYYSPDELTDQLDLFIEYYNNDRYHEALQNLTP' A
#
# COMPACT_ATOMS: atom_id res chain seq x y z
N MET A 1 -13.15 16.97 4.81
CA MET A 1 -12.16 16.74 5.89
C MET A 1 -12.72 17.27 7.21
N GLU A 2 -13.07 18.55 7.31
CA GLU A 2 -13.69 19.11 8.53
C GLU A 2 -15.13 18.64 8.78
N GLN A 3 -15.92 18.43 7.72
CA GLN A 3 -17.29 17.89 7.80
C GLN A 3 -17.37 16.45 8.36
N GLU A 4 -16.29 15.67 8.23
CA GLU A 4 -16.20 14.30 8.76
C GLU A 4 -15.42 14.25 10.08
N GLY A 5 -15.03 15.40 10.65
CA GLY A 5 -14.23 15.46 11.88
C GLY A 5 -12.79 14.96 11.75
N ILE A 6 -12.25 14.86 10.53
CA ILE A 6 -10.90 14.33 10.29
C ILE A 6 -9.88 15.48 10.24
N ALA A 7 -8.98 15.51 11.22
CA ALA A 7 -7.86 16.45 11.25
C ALA A 7 -6.78 16.07 10.23
N HIS A 8 -6.29 17.07 9.48
CA HIS A 8 -5.20 16.87 8.53
C HIS A 8 -3.83 17.00 9.21
N THR A 9 -3.03 15.95 9.11
CA THR A 9 -1.65 15.92 9.64
C THR A 9 -0.66 15.83 8.49
N ARG A 10 0.43 16.61 8.57
CA ARG A 10 1.53 16.59 7.58
C ARG A 10 2.83 16.12 8.21
N GLY A 11 3.61 15.34 7.45
CA GLY A 11 4.99 15.03 7.80
C GLY A 11 5.92 16.23 7.59
N LYS A 12 6.99 16.32 8.37
CA LYS A 12 8.04 17.32 8.16
C LYS A 12 8.82 16.99 6.87
N PRO A 13 9.19 17.98 6.05
CA PRO A 13 10.06 17.76 4.89
C PRO A 13 11.35 17.02 5.29
N TYR A 14 11.79 16.10 4.44
CA TYR A 14 13.00 15.27 4.64
C TYR A 14 13.01 14.41 5.91
N HIS A 15 11.84 14.12 6.49
CA HIS A 15 11.72 13.30 7.70
C HIS A 15 10.78 12.09 7.49
N PRO A 16 11.26 11.03 6.80
CA PRO A 16 10.42 9.93 6.29
C PRO A 16 9.76 9.08 7.39
N MET A 17 10.19 9.21 8.64
CA MET A 17 9.75 8.37 9.74
C MET A 17 8.23 8.41 9.99
N THR A 18 7.56 9.52 9.64
CA THR A 18 6.10 9.68 9.84
C THR A 18 5.25 8.96 8.81
N GLN A 19 5.79 8.69 7.61
CA GLN A 19 5.04 8.08 6.49
C GLN A 19 5.61 6.73 6.06
N GLY A 20 6.59 6.18 6.79
CA GLY A 20 7.27 4.93 6.43
C GLY A 20 6.34 3.72 6.25
N LYS A 21 5.19 3.64 6.93
CA LYS A 21 4.22 2.55 6.74
C LYS A 21 3.60 2.57 5.35
N ILE A 22 3.10 3.73 4.91
CA ILE A 22 2.48 3.86 3.58
C ILE A 22 3.54 3.77 2.47
N GLU A 23 4.74 4.29 2.71
CA GLU A 23 5.88 4.11 1.82
C GLU A 23 6.26 2.63 1.66
N ARG A 24 6.29 1.86 2.76
CA ARG A 24 6.56 0.41 2.73
C ARG A 24 5.46 -0.36 2.00
N TYR A 25 4.19 0.03 2.17
CA TYR A 25 3.06 -0.53 1.42
C TYR A 25 3.25 -0.32 -0.09
N HIS A 26 3.45 0.93 -0.52
CA HIS A 26 3.67 1.26 -1.93
C HIS A 26 4.89 0.56 -2.53
N ARG A 27 5.98 0.43 -1.77
CA ARG A 27 7.16 -0.33 -2.23
C ARG A 27 6.82 -1.80 -2.43
N SER A 28 6.07 -2.41 -1.51
CA SER A 28 5.66 -3.82 -1.62
C SER A 28 4.77 -4.06 -2.84
N MET A 29 3.85 -3.14 -3.11
CA MET A 29 2.99 -3.15 -4.29
C MET A 29 3.80 -3.07 -5.59
N LYS A 30 4.69 -2.06 -5.70
CA LYS A 30 5.53 -1.86 -6.88
C LYS A 30 6.47 -3.04 -7.15
N ASN A 31 7.00 -3.68 -6.11
CA ASN A 31 7.88 -4.84 -6.27
C ASN A 31 7.18 -6.07 -6.88
N ILE A 32 5.83 -6.12 -6.85
CA ILE A 32 5.05 -7.19 -7.45
C ILE A 32 4.54 -6.73 -8.82
N LEU A 33 3.89 -5.57 -8.89
CA LEU A 33 3.24 -5.11 -10.12
C LEU A 33 4.23 -4.75 -11.24
N LEU A 34 5.43 -4.24 -10.93
CA LEU A 34 6.40 -3.84 -11.95
C LEU A 34 7.18 -5.02 -12.56
N LEU A 35 6.85 -6.27 -12.18
CA LEU A 35 7.47 -7.46 -12.77
C LEU A 35 6.86 -7.83 -14.12
N GLU A 36 5.62 -7.40 -14.39
CA GLU A 36 4.86 -7.72 -15.60
C GLU A 36 4.64 -6.49 -16.47
N ASN A 37 4.31 -6.70 -17.75
CA ASN A 37 3.87 -5.64 -18.66
C ASN A 37 2.35 -5.61 -18.75
N TYR A 38 1.77 -4.41 -18.65
CA TYR A 38 0.34 -4.18 -18.83
C TYR A 38 0.11 -3.41 -20.12
N TYR A 39 -0.82 -3.89 -20.94
CA TYR A 39 -1.10 -3.36 -22.27
C TYR A 39 -2.36 -2.48 -22.29
N SER A 40 -3.08 -2.43 -21.17
CA SER A 40 -4.17 -1.47 -20.94
C SER A 40 -4.21 -1.00 -19.48
N PRO A 41 -4.84 0.17 -19.21
CA PRO A 41 -5.09 0.62 -17.84
C PRO A 41 -5.95 -0.36 -17.03
N ASP A 42 -6.94 -1.00 -17.66
CA ASP A 42 -7.85 -1.93 -17.00
C ASP A 42 -7.10 -3.15 -16.45
N GLU A 43 -6.15 -3.71 -17.23
CA GLU A 43 -5.29 -4.80 -16.78
C GLU A 43 -4.45 -4.42 -15.54
N LEU A 44 -3.96 -3.18 -15.48
CA LEU A 44 -3.22 -2.69 -14.30
C LEU A 44 -4.16 -2.54 -13.09
N THR A 45 -5.39 -2.08 -13.30
CA THR A 45 -6.40 -1.97 -12.24
C THR A 45 -6.76 -3.34 -11.67
N ASP A 46 -7.00 -4.34 -12.53
CA ASP A 46 -7.29 -5.71 -12.10
C ASP A 46 -6.15 -6.29 -11.25
N GLN A 47 -4.90 -6.02 -11.63
CA GLN A 47 -3.73 -6.48 -10.88
C GLN A 47 -3.52 -5.73 -9.57
N LEU A 48 -3.88 -4.44 -9.52
CA LEU A 48 -3.92 -3.68 -8.28
C LEU A 48 -4.93 -4.28 -7.29
N ASP A 49 -6.11 -4.66 -7.75
CA ASP A 49 -7.16 -5.27 -6.92
C ASP A 49 -6.70 -6.63 -6.37
N LEU A 50 -6.08 -7.45 -7.22
CA LEU A 50 -5.48 -8.73 -6.80
C LEU A 50 -4.37 -8.53 -5.76
N PHE A 51 -3.52 -7.51 -5.94
CA PHE A 51 -2.50 -7.18 -4.96
C PHE A 51 -3.10 -6.75 -3.61
N ILE A 52 -4.15 -5.92 -3.63
CA ILE A 52 -4.84 -5.44 -2.42
C ILE A 52 -5.42 -6.63 -1.66
N GLU A 53 -6.12 -7.53 -2.36
CA GLU A 53 -6.71 -8.73 -1.77
C GLU A 53 -5.64 -9.62 -1.12
N TYR A 54 -4.57 -9.93 -1.85
CA TYR A 54 -3.45 -10.70 -1.33
C TYR A 54 -2.80 -10.04 -0.11
N TYR A 55 -2.54 -8.73 -0.17
CA TYR A 55 -1.83 -8.02 0.90
C TYR A 55 -2.63 -8.00 2.21
N ASN A 56 -3.94 -7.88 2.11
CA ASN A 56 -4.85 -7.74 3.25
C ASN A 56 -5.33 -9.08 3.80
N ASN A 57 -5.41 -10.14 3.00
CA ASN A 57 -6.03 -11.41 3.45
C ASN A 57 -5.06 -12.58 3.51
N ASP A 58 -4.03 -12.63 2.66
CA ASP A 58 -3.17 -13.82 2.52
C ASP A 58 -1.73 -13.60 2.97
N ARG A 59 -1.25 -12.36 2.87
CA ARG A 59 0.15 -12.04 3.18
C ARG A 59 0.40 -12.13 4.68
N TYR A 60 1.38 -12.93 5.06
CA TYR A 60 1.92 -12.90 6.42
C TYR A 60 2.73 -11.64 6.68
N HIS A 61 2.43 -10.97 7.79
CA HIS A 61 3.18 -9.78 8.24
C HIS A 61 4.04 -10.14 9.44
N GLU A 62 5.36 -10.05 9.28
CA GLU A 62 6.32 -10.26 10.38
C GLU A 62 6.04 -9.34 11.57
N ALA A 63 5.60 -8.11 11.30
CA ALA A 63 5.20 -7.16 12.34
C ALA A 63 3.94 -7.58 13.12
N LEU A 64 3.17 -8.54 12.60
CA LEU A 64 1.99 -9.14 13.23
C LEU A 64 2.26 -10.60 13.64
N GLN A 65 3.52 -10.95 13.96
CA GLN A 65 3.89 -12.32 14.33
C GLN A 65 3.58 -13.36 13.24
N ASN A 66 3.72 -12.97 11.97
CA ASN A 66 3.36 -13.79 10.81
C ASN A 66 1.88 -14.18 10.77
N LEU A 67 1.00 -13.28 11.22
CA LEU A 67 -0.43 -13.36 10.94
C LEU A 67 -0.77 -12.54 9.70
N THR A 68 -1.89 -12.92 9.07
CA THR A 68 -2.58 -12.08 8.09
C THR A 68 -3.29 -10.93 8.84
N PRO A 69 -3.39 -9.72 8.26
CA PRO A 69 -3.98 -8.55 8.92
C PRO A 69 -5.42 -8.73 9.40
#